data_AF-A0A9Q3KCK8-F1
#
_entry.id   AF-A0A9Q3KCK8-F1
#
_cell.length_a   1.000
_cell.length_b   1.000
_cell.length_c   1.000
_cell.angle_alpha   90.00
_cell.angle_beta   90.00
_cell.angle_gamma   90.00
#
_symmetry.space_group_name_H-M   'P 1'
#
loop_
_entity.id
_entity.type
_entity.pdbx_description
1 polymer ?
#
loop_
_entity_poly.entity_id
_entity_poly.type
_entity_poly.pdbx_seq_one_letter_code
_entity_poly.pdbx_strand_id
1 'polypeptide(L)' 'MGHMSEDRTKERVASTAWWPKWEKELSEYINICERCQRSNRKHGKKYRLLQLMEEPKHPWETINMYWVTGLVPGGREN' A
#
# COMPACT_ATOMS: atom_id res chain seq x y z
N MET A 1 2.66 13.27 -2.80
CA MET A 1 3.76 13.31 -1.80
C MET A 1 3.22 12.78 -0.48
N GLY A 2 3.45 11.49 -0.19
CA GLY A 2 2.88 10.81 0.97
C GLY A 2 3.94 9.93 1.63
N HIS A 3 4.47 10.39 2.75
CA HIS A 3 5.36 9.65 3.66
C HIS A 3 5.07 10.13 5.10
N MET A 4 3.93 9.76 5.68
CA MET A 4 3.63 10.01 7.10
C MET A 4 4.13 8.84 7.97
N SER A 5 5.41 8.50 7.89
CA SER A 5 5.97 7.47 8.77
C SER A 5 5.94 7.93 10.23
N GLU A 6 5.88 6.99 11.17
CA GLU A 6 6.04 7.25 12.61
C GLU A 6 7.29 8.11 12.90
N ASP A 7 8.36 7.87 12.14
CA ASP A 7 9.63 8.58 12.23
C ASP A 7 9.51 10.09 11.99
N ARG A 8 8.65 10.53 11.05
CA ARG A 8 8.45 11.95 10.79
C ARG A 8 7.71 12.64 11.94
N THR A 9 6.80 11.92 12.59
CA THR A 9 6.13 12.43 13.80
C THR A 9 7.14 12.58 14.93
N LYS A 10 8.05 11.63 15.09
CA LYS A 10 9.16 11.71 16.07
C LYS A 10 10.07 12.90 15.78
N GLU A 11 10.51 13.10 14.54
CA GLU A 11 11.35 14.23 14.13
C GLU A 11 10.67 15.59 14.40
N ARG A 12 9.37 15.68 14.13
CA ARG A 12 8.61 16.92 14.33
C ARG A 12 8.42 17.26 15.81
N VAL A 13 8.20 16.25 16.64
CA VAL A 13 8.12 16.44 18.09
C VAL A 13 9.50 16.81 18.63
N ALA A 14 10.57 16.10 18.25
CA ALA A 14 11.94 16.39 18.65
C ALA A 14 12.39 17.83 18.32
N SER A 15 11.91 18.39 17.21
CA SER A 15 12.22 19.78 16.81
C SER A 15 11.37 20.85 17.48
N THR A 16 10.25 20.49 18.12
CA THR A 16 9.29 21.46 18.68
C THR A 16 9.17 21.40 20.20
N ALA A 17 9.44 20.23 20.81
CA ALA A 17 9.24 20.00 22.24
C ALA A 17 10.17 18.89 22.75
N TRP A 18 10.54 18.98 24.04
CA TRP A 18 11.38 17.99 24.70
C TRP A 18 10.90 17.75 26.13
N TRP A 19 10.79 16.48 26.53
CA TRP A 19 10.49 16.06 27.89
C TRP A 19 11.09 14.67 28.20
N PRO A 20 11.27 14.28 29.48
CA PRO A 20 11.78 12.95 29.80
C PRO A 20 10.87 11.84 29.24
N LYS A 21 11.45 10.85 28.55
CA LYS A 21 10.72 9.71 27.94
C LYS A 21 9.75 10.07 26.81
N TRP A 22 9.89 11.25 26.21
CA TRP A 22 9.00 11.74 25.15
C TRP A 22 8.83 10.77 23.96
N GLU A 23 9.92 10.11 23.55
CA GLU A 23 9.88 9.20 22.41
C GLU A 23 9.03 7.95 22.70
N LYS A 24 9.09 7.44 23.94
CA LYS A 24 8.29 6.28 24.38
C LYS A 24 6.81 6.64 24.43
N GLU A 25 6.48 7.75 25.07
CA GLU A 25 5.09 8.23 25.17
C GLU A 25 4.50 8.55 23.80
N LEU A 26 5.29 9.11 22.90
CA LEU A 26 4.86 9.38 21.53
C LEU A 26 4.60 8.09 20.75
N SER A 27 5.45 7.06 20.87
CA SER A 27 5.21 5.77 20.21
C SER A 27 3.97 5.08 20.79
N GLU A 28 3.75 5.13 22.10
CA GLU A 28 2.52 4.64 22.73
C GLU A 28 1.28 5.39 22.22
N TYR A 29 1.34 6.72 22.14
CA TYR A 29 0.27 7.56 21.58
C TYR A 29 -0.06 7.19 20.13
N ILE A 30 0.96 7.03 19.28
CA ILE A 30 0.78 6.66 17.87
C ILE A 30 0.14 5.27 17.75
N ASN A 31 0.48 4.34 18.64
CA ASN A 31 -0.07 2.98 18.65
C ASN A 31 -1.54 2.94 19.07
N ILE A 32 -1.99 3.78 20.00
CA ILE A 32 -3.40 3.82 20.45
C ILE A 32 -4.28 4.76 19.61
N CYS A 33 -3.69 5.72 18.89
CA CYS A 33 -4.45 6.70 18.13
C CYS A 33 -5.06 6.10 16.85
N GLU A 34 -6.39 5.99 16.80
CA GLU A 34 -7.13 5.47 15.63
C GLU A 34 -6.79 6.24 14.34
N ARG A 35 -6.68 7.57 14.41
CA ARG A 35 -6.35 8.41 13.26
C ARG A 35 -4.95 8.10 12.71
N CYS A 36 -3.97 7.93 13.59
CA CYS A 36 -2.61 7.53 13.21
C CYS A 36 -2.61 6.13 12.61
N GLN A 37 -3.28 5.15 13.24
CA GLN A 37 -3.35 3.77 12.75
C GLN A 37 -4.08 3.64 11.41
N ARG A 38 -5.13 4.43 11.16
CA ARG A 38 -5.83 4.46 9.88
C ARG A 38 -5.02 5.10 8.76
N SER A 39 -4.22 6.12 9.09
CA SER A 39 -3.35 6.81 8.13
C SER A 39 -2.10 5.99 7.83
N ASN A 40 -1.55 5.31 8.84
CA ASN A 40 -0.37 4.45 8.77
C ASN A 40 -0.77 2.98 8.68
N ARG A 41 -1.80 2.68 7.87
CA ARG A 41 -2.14 1.29 7.56
C ARG A 41 -0.87 0.60 7.10
N LYS A 42 -0.39 -0.36 7.89
CA LYS A 42 0.70 -1.25 7.47
C LYS A 42 0.24 -1.85 6.15
N HIS A 43 0.90 -1.48 5.06
CA HIS A 43 0.75 -2.22 3.82
C HIS A 43 0.99 -3.69 4.20
N GLY A 44 0.00 -4.54 3.94
CA GLY A 44 0.00 -5.92 4.39
C GLY A 44 1.25 -6.68 3.96
N LYS A 45 1.40 -7.93 4.42
CA LYS A 45 2.48 -8.84 3.98
C LYS A 45 2.79 -8.60 2.51
N LYS A 46 4.06 -8.36 2.17
CA LYS A 46 4.55 -8.31 0.79
C LYS A 46 3.76 -9.35 0.02
N TYR A 47 3.05 -8.95 -1.03
CA TYR A 47 2.36 -9.86 -1.92
C TYR A 47 3.27 -11.07 -2.08
N ARG A 48 2.81 -12.25 -1.66
CA ARG A 48 3.59 -13.48 -1.84
C ARG A 48 4.05 -13.51 -3.30
N LEU A 49 5.22 -14.11 -3.53
CA LEU A 49 5.75 -14.30 -4.88
C LEU A 49 4.57 -14.69 -5.79
N LEU A 50 4.32 -13.89 -6.83
CA LEU A 50 3.33 -14.20 -7.85
C LEU A 50 3.48 -15.69 -8.17
N GLN A 51 2.40 -16.47 -8.05
CA GLN A 51 2.46 -17.89 -8.39
C GLN A 51 2.97 -17.97 -9.83
N LEU A 52 4.17 -18.51 -10.00
CA LEU A 52 4.73 -18.71 -11.33
C LEU A 52 3.80 -19.71 -12.02
N MET A 53 3.21 -19.31 -13.14
CA MET A 53 2.44 -20.23 -13.97
C MET A 53 3.42 -21.22 -14.60
N GLU A 54 3.06 -22.51 -14.64
CA GLU A 54 3.87 -23.51 -15.33
C GLU A 54 3.96 -23.14 -16.82
N GLU A 55 5.15 -23.22 -17.38
CA GLU A 55 5.36 -22.94 -18.80
C GLU A 55 4.76 -24.08 -19.63
N PRO A 56 3.88 -23.78 -20.60
CA PRO A 56 3.35 -24.81 -21.49
C PRO A 56 4.48 -25.41 -22.34
N LYS A 57 4.55 -26.73 -22.41
CA LYS A 57 5.58 -27.51 -23.13
C LYS A 57 5.21 -27.73 -24.59
N HIS A 58 3.92 -27.62 -24.92
CA HIS A 58 3.40 -27.83 -26.25
C HIS A 58 2.52 -26.66 -26.74
N PRO A 59 2.42 -26.46 -28.07
CA PRO A 59 1.49 -25.47 -28.62
C PRO A 59 0.06 -25.73 -28.14
N TRP A 60 -0.66 -24.67 -27.77
CA TRP A 60 -2.08 -24.69 -27.33
C TRP A 60 -2.38 -25.36 -25.99
N GLU A 61 -1.36 -25.69 -25.19
CA GLU A 61 -1.55 -26.34 -23.88
C GLU A 61 -2.21 -25.43 -22.83
N THR A 62 -2.04 -24.12 -22.94
CA THR A 62 -2.68 -23.14 -22.04
C THR A 62 -3.25 -21.97 -22.83
N ILE A 63 -4.53 -21.69 -22.63
CA ILE A 63 -5.24 -20.55 -23.24
C ILE A 63 -5.83 -19.71 -22.10
N ASN A 64 -5.36 -18.46 -21.98
CA ASN A 64 -5.90 -17.50 -21.01
C ASN A 64 -6.85 -16.53 -21.73
N MET A 65 -8.05 -16.35 -21.20
CA MET A 65 -9.05 -15.42 -21.74
C MET A 65 -9.39 -14.37 -20.69
N TYR A 66 -9.42 -13.10 -21.08
CA TYR A 66 -9.83 -11.99 -20.23
C TYR A 66 -10.88 -11.13 -20.94
N TRP A 67 -11.84 -10.62 -20.17
CA TRP A 67 -12.83 -9.67 -20.66
C TRP A 67 -12.26 -8.27 -20.59
N VAL A 68 -12.31 -7.54 -21.71
CA VAL A 68 -12.02 -6.11 -21.74
C VAL A 68 -13.35 -5.37 -21.66
N THR A 69 -13.57 -4.63 -20.58
CA THR A 69 -14.77 -3.79 -20.38
C THR A 69 -14.39 -2.31 -20.46
N GLY A 70 -15.38 -1.43 -20.69
CA GLY A 70 -15.14 0.02 -20.75
C GLY A 70 -14.56 0.53 -22.08
N LEU A 71 -14.75 -0.20 -23.17
CA LEU A 71 -14.41 0.29 -24.50
C LEU A 71 -15.32 1.47 -24.85
N VAL A 72 -14.73 2.54 -25.39
CA VAL A 72 -15.50 3.67 -25.94
C VAL A 72 -16.40 3.15 -27.07
N PRO A 73 -17.61 3.72 -27.26
CA PRO A 73 -18.42 3.39 -28.43
C PRO A 73 -17.60 3.57 -29.70
N GLY A 74 -17.53 2.53 -30.52
CA GLY A 74 -16.83 2.57 -31.80
C GLY A 74 -17.52 3.60 -32.70
N GLY A 75 -16.88 4.75 -32.88
CA GLY A 75 -17.41 5.82 -33.72
C GLY A 75 -17.61 5.36 -35.16
N ARG A 76 -18.89 5.25 -35.54
CA ARG A 76 -19.41 5.48 -36.89
C ARG A 76 -20.89 5.82 -36.73
N GLU A 77 -21.16 7.10 -36.44
CA GLU A 77 -22.45 7.68 -36.85
C GLU A 77 -22.40 7.77 -38.38
N ASN A 78 -23.32 7.08 -39.05
CA ASN A 78 -23.66 7.30 -40.45
C ASN A 78 -24.46 8.60 -40.58
#